data_AF-A0A2S6HJA2-F1
#
_entry.id   AF-A0A2S6HJA2-F1
#
_cell.length_a   1.000
_cell.length_b   1.000
_cell.length_c   1.000
_cell.angle_alpha   90.00
_cell.angle_beta   90.00
_cell.angle_gamma   90.00
#
_symmetry.space_group_name_H-M   'P 1'
#
loop_
_entity.id
_entity.type
_entity.pdbx_description
1 polymer ?
#
loop_
_entity_poly.entity_id
_entity_poly.type
_entity_poly.pdbx_seq_one_letter_code
_entity_poly.pdbx_strand_id
1 'polypeptide(L)'
;MGLERINEYKKKLGMTTEDLSEKSGVPIGTLNKILSGATKDPKLETLKAIARVLGLSLDDFDDSSRKAIYEPTYDDIQSLIARNGKKLTLEQKQDIIRTLLSDD
;
A
#
# COMPACT_ATOMS: atom_id res chain seq x y z
N MET A 1 -13.93 4.91 0.76
CA MET A 1 -13.13 3.90 1.47
C MET A 1 -13.02 2.70 0.54
N GLY A 2 -11.80 2.33 0.16
CA GLY A 2 -11.48 1.20 -0.72
C GLY A 2 -11.62 -0.17 -0.05
N LEU A 3 -12.73 -0.42 0.66
CA LEU A 3 -12.99 -1.68 1.39
C LEU A 3 -13.13 -2.89 0.44
N GLU A 4 -13.39 -2.66 -0.85
CA GLU A 4 -13.36 -3.67 -1.90
C GLU A 4 -12.00 -4.40 -1.99
N ARG A 5 -10.90 -3.71 -1.65
CA ARG A 5 -9.54 -4.28 -1.62
C ARG A 5 -9.41 -5.46 -0.64
N ILE A 6 -10.25 -5.52 0.40
CA ILE A 6 -10.29 -6.67 1.33
C ILE A 6 -10.56 -7.96 0.56
N ASN A 7 -11.52 -7.95 -0.37
CA ASN A 7 -11.89 -9.16 -1.11
C ASN A 7 -10.82 -9.55 -2.14
N GLU A 8 -10.18 -8.56 -2.77
CA GLU A 8 -9.06 -8.79 -3.69
C GLU A 8 -7.87 -9.45 -2.99
N TYR A 9 -7.42 -8.88 -1.87
CA TYR A 9 -6.25 -9.41 -1.14
C TYR A 9 -6.54 -10.75 -0.49
N LYS A 10 -7.76 -10.95 0.03
CA LYS A 10 -8.21 -12.25 0.51
C LYS A 10 -8.07 -13.34 -0.58
N LYS A 11 -8.51 -13.04 -1.80
CA LYS A 11 -8.36 -13.95 -2.96
C LYS A 11 -6.89 -14.18 -3.34
N LYS A 12 -6.06 -13.12 -3.36
CA LYS A 12 -4.61 -13.24 -3.63
C LYS A 12 -3.89 -14.14 -2.63
N LEU A 13 -4.33 -14.12 -1.36
CA LEU A 13 -3.79 -14.95 -0.29
C LEU A 13 -4.44 -16.34 -0.20
N GLY A 14 -5.41 -16.66 -1.09
CA GLY A 14 -6.13 -17.94 -1.07
C GLY A 14 -6.96 -18.18 0.20
N MET A 15 -7.37 -17.11 0.89
CA MET A 15 -8.10 -17.19 2.16
C MET A 15 -9.62 -17.22 1.95
N THR A 16 -10.33 -17.94 2.82
CA THR A 16 -11.80 -17.84 2.92
C THR A 16 -12.20 -16.68 3.83
N THR A 17 -13.50 -16.35 3.87
CA THR A 17 -13.99 -15.34 4.82
C THR A 17 -13.94 -15.88 6.25
N GLU A 18 -14.15 -17.19 6.42
CA GLU A 18 -13.95 -17.91 7.67
C GLU A 18 -12.50 -17.77 8.18
N ASP A 19 -11.51 -18.03 7.32
CA ASP A 19 -10.08 -17.86 7.67
C ASP A 19 -9.78 -16.44 8.11
N LEU A 20 -10.32 -15.44 7.39
CA LEU A 20 -10.14 -14.04 7.74
C LEU A 20 -10.81 -13.72 9.09
N SER A 21 -11.98 -14.29 9.36
CA SER A 21 -12.70 -14.12 10.63
C SER A 21 -11.89 -14.67 11.79
N GLU A 22 -11.39 -15.90 11.67
CA GLU A 22 -10.58 -16.56 12.70
C GLU A 22 -9.29 -15.80 12.98
N LYS A 23 -8.53 -15.45 11.92
CA LYS A 23 -7.23 -14.78 12.07
C LYS A 23 -7.32 -13.32 12.53
N SER A 24 -8.38 -12.61 12.13
CA SER A 24 -8.56 -11.20 12.52
C SER A 24 -9.30 -11.04 13.86
N GLY A 25 -9.98 -12.08 14.34
CA GLY A 25 -10.90 -11.99 15.48
C GLY A 25 -12.16 -11.16 15.18
N VAL A 26 -12.38 -10.76 13.92
CA VAL A 26 -13.58 -10.03 13.51
C VAL A 26 -14.68 -11.05 13.20
N PRO A 27 -15.89 -10.93 13.79
CA PRO A 27 -16.98 -11.86 13.52
C PRO A 27 -17.34 -11.96 12.04
N ILE A 28 -17.62 -13.18 11.56
CA ILE A 28 -17.94 -13.42 10.15
C ILE A 28 -19.13 -12.61 9.65
N GLY A 29 -20.14 -12.40 10.50
CA GLY A 29 -21.29 -11.55 10.18
C GLY A 29 -20.90 -10.08 9.96
N THR A 30 -19.91 -9.59 10.71
CA THR A 30 -19.35 -8.24 10.52
C THR A 30 -18.55 -8.16 9.23
N LEU A 31 -17.70 -9.16 8.95
CA LEU A 31 -16.97 -9.23 7.68
C LEU A 31 -17.92 -9.26 6.48
N ASN A 32 -18.98 -10.07 6.53
CA ASN A 32 -19.97 -10.14 5.45
C ASN A 32 -20.70 -8.81 5.23
N LYS A 33 -20.98 -8.02 6.28
CA LYS A 33 -21.55 -6.68 6.14
C LYS A 33 -20.57 -5.69 5.52
N ILE A 34 -19.29 -5.78 5.86
CA ILE A 34 -18.23 -4.95 5.27
C ILE A 34 -18.04 -5.31 3.79
N LEU A 35 -17.88 -6.61 3.49
CA LEU A 35 -17.63 -7.13 2.15
C LEU A 35 -18.81 -6.92 1.18
N SER A 36 -20.05 -6.92 1.69
CA SER A 36 -21.25 -6.59 0.89
C SER A 36 -21.50 -5.09 0.76
N GLY A 37 -20.71 -4.24 1.42
CA GLY A 37 -20.89 -2.78 1.42
C GLY A 37 -22.02 -2.27 2.34
N ALA A 38 -22.67 -3.15 3.10
CA ALA A 38 -23.68 -2.76 4.10
C ALA A 38 -23.07 -1.93 5.24
N THR A 39 -21.80 -2.15 5.58
CA THR A 39 -21.02 -1.33 6.50
C THR A 39 -19.97 -0.54 5.73
N LYS A 40 -20.25 0.76 5.52
CA LYS A 40 -19.36 1.68 4.79
C LYS A 40 -18.27 2.30 5.65
N ASP A 41 -18.47 2.33 6.97
CA ASP A 41 -17.58 2.96 7.95
C ASP A 41 -17.33 1.98 9.13
N PRO A 42 -16.49 0.94 8.93
CA PRO A 42 -16.14 0.03 10.01
C PRO A 42 -15.28 0.75 11.06
N LYS A 43 -15.41 0.33 12.32
CA LYS A 43 -14.57 0.87 13.40
C LYS A 43 -13.08 0.68 13.08
N LEU A 44 -12.26 1.66 13.45
CA LEU A 44 -10.81 1.65 13.22
C LEU A 44 -10.14 0.36 13.69
N GLU A 45 -10.51 -0.15 14.86
CA GLU A 45 -9.96 -1.40 15.41
C GLU A 45 -10.29 -2.63 14.53
N THR A 46 -11.50 -2.67 13.97
CA THR A 46 -11.90 -3.71 13.01
C THR A 46 -11.07 -3.62 11.73
N LEU A 47 -10.87 -2.41 11.23
CA LEU A 47 -10.07 -2.19 10.02
C LEU A 47 -8.60 -2.56 10.23
N LYS A 48 -8.00 -2.18 11.38
CA LYS A 48 -6.63 -2.57 11.77
C LYS A 48 -6.46 -4.09 11.86
N ALA A 49 -7.42 -4.78 12.45
CA ALA A 49 -7.38 -6.23 12.60
C ALA A 49 -7.37 -6.93 11.23
N ILE A 50 -8.22 -6.47 10.31
CA ILE A 50 -8.26 -6.97 8.93
C ILE A 50 -6.95 -6.64 8.19
N ALA A 51 -6.47 -5.39 8.31
CA ALA A 51 -5.23 -4.91 7.68
C ALA A 51 -4.03 -5.81 8.05
N ARG A 52 -3.88 -6.09 9.35
CA ARG A 52 -2.79 -6.91 9.87
C ARG A 52 -2.76 -8.31 9.27
N VAL A 53 -3.93 -8.93 9.11
CA VAL A 53 -4.03 -10.30 8.54
C VAL A 53 -3.74 -10.29 7.04
N LEU A 54 -4.19 -9.25 6.33
CA LEU A 54 -4.00 -9.13 4.88
C LEU A 54 -2.64 -8.55 4.48
N GLY A 55 -1.80 -8.14 5.44
CA GLY A 55 -0.51 -7.48 5.16
C GLY A 55 -0.68 -6.08 4.56
N LEU A 56 -1.79 -5.41 4.85
CA LEU A 56 -2.14 -4.08 4.35
C LEU A 56 -1.90 -3.02 5.43
N SER A 57 -1.68 -1.80 4.99
CA SER A 57 -1.76 -0.60 5.83
C SER A 57 -3.20 -0.07 5.85
N LEU A 58 -3.50 0.85 6.77
CA LEU A 58 -4.81 1.52 6.77
C LEU A 58 -5.00 2.43 5.56
N ASP A 59 -3.91 2.95 5.01
CA ASP A 59 -3.89 3.79 3.80
C ASP A 59 -4.37 3.01 2.57
N ASP A 60 -4.13 1.70 2.55
CA ASP A 60 -4.64 0.82 1.49
C ASP A 60 -6.18 0.74 1.47
N PHE A 61 -6.89 1.15 2.52
CA PHE A 61 -8.36 1.23 2.52
C PHE A 61 -8.89 2.64 2.29
N ASP A 62 -8.02 3.63 2.11
CA ASP A 62 -8.44 4.97 1.77
C ASP A 62 -8.68 5.09 0.25
N ASP A 63 -9.75 5.77 -0.14
CA ASP A 63 -10.04 5.98 -1.57
C ASP A 63 -9.15 7.07 -2.16
N SER A 64 -8.69 7.98 -1.29
CA SER A 64 -7.75 9.05 -1.61
C SER A 64 -6.36 8.51 -1.97
N SER A 65 -6.07 7.24 -1.66
CA SER A 65 -4.86 6.51 -2.07
C SER A 65 -5.04 5.73 -3.38
N ARG A 66 -5.76 6.30 -4.36
CA ARG A 66 -5.22 6.19 -5.72
C ARG A 66 -3.80 6.72 -5.58
N LYS A 67 -2.79 5.84 -5.59
CA LYS A 67 -1.38 6.26 -5.60
C LYS A 67 -1.30 7.34 -6.67
N ALA A 68 -1.26 8.59 -6.26
CA ALA A 68 -0.94 9.67 -7.17
C ALA A 68 0.38 9.21 -7.76
N ILE A 69 0.47 9.13 -9.08
CA ILE A 69 1.75 8.92 -9.73
C ILE A 69 2.58 10.10 -9.25
N TYR A 70 3.45 9.83 -8.29
CA TYR A 70 4.30 10.86 -7.73
C TYR A 70 5.34 11.12 -8.80
N GLU A 71 5.14 12.21 -9.52
CA GLU A 71 6.15 12.77 -10.42
C GLU A 71 7.05 13.65 -9.54
N PRO A 72 8.25 13.16 -9.15
CA PRO A 72 9.14 13.92 -8.30
C PRO A 72 9.54 15.22 -9.00
N THR A 73 9.52 16.32 -8.26
CA THR A 73 10.07 17.58 -8.75
C THR A 73 11.59 17.54 -8.80
N TYR A 74 12.21 18.52 -9.46
CA TYR A 74 13.67 18.66 -9.42
C TYR A 74 14.23 18.72 -8.00
N ASP A 75 13.54 19.41 -7.08
CA ASP A 75 13.99 19.53 -5.68
C ASP A 75 13.95 18.18 -4.95
N ASP A 76 12.93 17.37 -5.22
CA ASP A 76 12.81 16.01 -4.69
C ASP A 76 13.95 15.13 -5.18
N ILE A 77 14.25 15.19 -6.49
CA ILE A 77 15.35 14.45 -7.12
C ILE A 77 16.69 14.89 -6.50
N GLN A 78 16.92 16.20 -6.38
CA GLN A 78 18.14 16.76 -5.78
C GLN A 78 18.30 16.31 -4.34
N SER A 79 17.24 16.36 -3.54
CA SER A 79 17.21 15.91 -2.15
C SER A 79 17.51 14.41 -2.03
N LEU A 80 16.95 13.58 -2.91
CA LEU A 80 17.18 12.13 -2.93
C LEU A 80 18.63 11.79 -3.25
N ILE A 81 19.22 12.46 -4.26
CA ILE A 81 20.62 12.29 -4.64
C ILE A 81 21.54 12.75 -3.51
N ALA A 82 21.25 13.90 -2.88
CA ALA A 82 22.05 14.43 -1.78
C ALA A 82 22.02 13.50 -0.54
N ARG A 83 20.84 12.98 -0.18
CA ARG A 83 20.66 12.07 0.96
C ARG A 83 21.34 10.73 0.75
N ASN A 84 21.21 10.16 -0.45
CA ASN A 84 21.71 8.81 -0.73
C ASN A 84 23.11 8.80 -1.35
N GLY A 85 23.65 9.94 -1.76
CA GLY A 85 24.94 10.05 -2.45
C GLY A 85 26.13 9.51 -1.66
N LYS A 86 26.04 9.43 -0.32
CA LYS A 86 27.07 8.79 0.52
C LYS A 86 27.06 7.25 0.43
N LYS A 87 25.94 6.65 0.04
CA LYS A 87 25.76 5.19 -0.09
C LYS A 87 26.05 4.68 -1.52
N LEU A 88 26.22 5.59 -2.47
CA LEU A 88 26.50 5.26 -3.86
C LEU A 88 28.02 5.18 -4.11
N THR A 89 28.43 4.14 -4.84
CA THR A 89 29.81 4.02 -5.33
C THR A 89 30.10 5.09 -6.38
N LEU A 90 31.39 5.30 -6.68
CA LEU A 90 31.78 6.22 -7.75
C LEU A 90 31.20 5.80 -9.10
N GLU A 91 31.20 4.50 -9.39
CA GLU A 91 30.63 3.94 -10.63
C GLU A 91 29.12 4.20 -10.73
N GLN A 92 28.37 3.97 -9.65
CA GLN A 92 26.93 4.25 -9.63
C GLN A 92 26.61 5.72 -9.84
N LYS A 93 27.43 6.63 -9.31
CA LYS A 93 27.28 8.08 -9.56
C LYS A 93 27.56 8.43 -11.01
N GLN A 94 28.62 7.86 -11.59
CA GLN A 94 28.97 8.09 -12.98
C GLN A 94 27.92 7.52 -13.94
N ASP A 95 27.34 6.38 -13.62
CA ASP A 95 26.24 5.77 -14.39
C ASP A 95 25.02 6.69 -14.41
N ILE A 96 24.56 7.17 -13.24
CA ILE A 96 23.45 8.14 -13.13
C ILE A 96 23.73 9.38 -13.98
N ILE A 97 24.94 9.94 -13.90
CA ILE A 97 25.31 11.12 -14.69
C ILE A 97 25.28 10.82 -16.20
N ARG A 98 25.79 9.66 -16.63
CA ARG A 98 25.74 9.25 -18.05
C ARG A 98 24.30 9.08 -18.51
N THR A 99 23.45 8.43 -17.73
CA THR A 99 22.02 8.27 -18.06
C THR A 99 21.33 9.62 -18.21
N LEU A 100 21.66 10.62 -17.38
CA LEU A 100 21.09 11.97 -17.47
C LEU A 100 21.60 12.79 -18.67
N LEU A 101 22.79 12.45 -19.19
CA LEU A 101 23.44 13.17 -20.31
C LEU A 101 23.30 12.45 -21.66
N SER A 102 22.76 11.23 -21.67
CA SER A 102 22.49 10.47 -22.88
C SER A 102 21.07 10.82 -23.34
N ASP A 103 20.96 11.91 -24.09
CA ASP A 103 19.71 12.39 -24.70
C ASP A 103 19.15 11.33 -25.67
N ASP A 104 18.05 10.68 -25.28
CA ASP A 104 16.96 10.19 -26.13
C ASP A 104 15.64 10.72 -25.53
#